data_AF-A0A0K2G9B7-F1
#
_entry.id   AF-A0A0K2G9B7-F1
#
_cell.length_a   1.000
_cell.length_b   1.000
_cell.length_c   1.000
_cell.angle_alpha   90.00
_cell.angle_beta   90.00
_cell.angle_gamma   90.00
#
_symmetry.space_group_name_H-M   'P 1'
#
loop_
_entity.id
_entity.type
_entity.pdbx_description
1 polymer ?
#
loop_
_entity_poly.entity_id
_entity_poly.type
_entity_poly.pdbx_seq_one_letter_code
_entity_poly.pdbx_strand_id
1 'polypeptide(L)'
;MARRRRERTTKKRTVWAVHEWERAWELAMRRIDGAPAVVTGQEAYHHALDMLDRGFAEGDRFQFELGLVILMDCCSEAINRGDCWQWWWNG
;
A
#
# COMPACT_ATOMS: atom_id res chain seq x y z
N MET A 1 0.96 32.83 31.61
CA MET A 1 1.61 32.21 30.44
C MET A 1 1.63 30.69 30.63
N ALA A 2 0.63 29.98 30.10
CA ALA A 2 0.52 28.53 30.28
C ALA A 2 1.41 27.80 29.26
N ARG A 3 2.50 27.20 29.75
CA ARG A 3 3.43 26.37 28.98
C ARG A 3 2.70 25.09 28.58
N ARG A 4 2.05 25.08 27.41
CA ARG A 4 1.45 23.87 26.80
C ARG A 4 2.57 22.85 26.60
N ARG A 5 2.69 21.92 27.55
CA ARG A 5 3.52 20.72 27.45
C ARG A 5 2.95 19.94 26.28
N ARG A 6 3.58 20.04 25.10
CA ARG A 6 3.34 19.11 23.99
C ARG A 6 3.82 17.76 24.49
N GLU A 7 2.92 17.02 25.11
CA GLU A 7 3.04 15.58 25.23
C GLU A 7 3.09 15.07 23.80
N ARG A 8 4.31 14.94 23.28
CA ARG A 8 4.60 14.02 22.18
C ARG A 8 4.19 12.67 22.72
N THR A 9 2.93 12.31 22.48
CA THR A 9 2.50 10.93 22.40
C THR A 9 3.41 10.31 21.34
N THR A 10 4.52 9.76 21.79
CA THR A 10 5.32 8.81 21.02
C THR A 10 4.34 7.66 20.80
N LYS A 11 3.53 7.76 19.73
CA LYS A 11 2.73 6.64 19.23
C LYS A 11 3.75 5.51 19.15
N LYS A 12 3.59 4.50 20.00
CA LYS A 12 4.37 3.26 19.90
C LYS A 12 4.20 2.86 18.44
N ARG A 13 5.27 2.98 17.68
CA ARG A 13 5.30 2.58 16.28
C ARG A 13 4.92 1.10 16.33
N THR A 14 3.70 0.78 15.92
CA THR A 14 3.19 -0.58 15.96
C THR A 14 3.98 -1.35 14.92
N VAL A 15 5.08 -1.95 15.36
CA VAL A 15 5.96 -2.75 14.50
C VAL A 15 5.19 -4.01 14.17
N TRP A 16 4.92 -4.21 12.88
CA TRP A 16 4.40 -5.47 12.39
C TRP A 16 5.40 -6.60 12.67
N ALA A 17 4.88 -7.74 13.09
CA ALA A 17 5.64 -8.98 13.11
C ALA A 17 5.99 -9.39 11.67
N VAL A 18 7.03 -10.22 11.52
CA VAL A 18 7.51 -10.67 10.20
C VAL A 18 6.39 -11.28 9.35
N HIS A 19 5.55 -12.13 9.94
CA HIS A 19 4.43 -12.75 9.22
C HIS A 19 3.35 -11.75 8.76
N GLU A 20 3.20 -10.61 9.46
CA GLU A 20 2.28 -9.55 9.03
C GLU A 20 2.84 -8.84 7.80
N TRP A 21 4.15 -8.54 7.79
CA TRP A 21 4.84 -8.00 6.63
C TRP A 21 4.77 -8.95 5.43
N GLU A 22 5.06 -10.23 5.63
CA GLU A 22 5.00 -11.25 4.56
C GLU A 22 3.61 -11.31 3.95
N ARG A 23 2.56 -11.41 4.78
CA ARG A 23 1.18 -11.43 4.30
C ARG A 23 0.80 -10.17 3.53
N ALA A 24 1.21 -9.00 4.01
CA ALA A 24 0.92 -7.72 3.37
C ALA A 24 1.66 -7.60 2.03
N TRP A 25 2.89 -8.09 1.96
CA TRP A 25 3.69 -8.14 0.73
C TRP A 25 3.11 -9.12 -0.30
N GLU A 26 2.65 -10.31 0.13
CA GLU A 26 1.95 -11.24 -0.75
C GLU A 26 0.70 -10.62 -1.39
N LEU A 27 -0.05 -9.82 -0.61
CA LEU A 27 -1.21 -9.09 -1.14
C LEU A 27 -0.80 -8.05 -2.18
N ALA A 28 0.26 -7.28 -1.94
CA ALA A 28 0.80 -6.34 -2.92
C ALA A 28 1.22 -7.06 -4.20
N MET A 29 2.01 -8.13 -4.06
CA MET A 29 2.53 -8.89 -5.19
C MET A 29 1.43 -9.50 -6.05
N ARG A 30 0.31 -9.98 -5.46
CA ARG A 30 -0.84 -10.46 -6.24
C ARG A 30 -1.47 -9.38 -7.12
N ARG A 31 -1.37 -8.10 -6.72
CA ARG A 31 -1.89 -6.97 -7.51
C ARG A 31 -0.89 -6.49 -8.55
N ILE A 32 0.39 -6.60 -8.24
CA ILE A 32 1.49 -6.18 -9.13
C ILE A 32 1.72 -7.20 -10.24
N ASP A 33 1.73 -8.48 -9.91
CA ASP A 33 1.97 -9.54 -10.86
C ASP A 33 0.82 -9.63 -11.87
N GLY A 34 1.17 -9.60 -13.16
CA GLY A 34 0.19 -9.57 -14.24
C GLY A 34 -0.61 -8.27 -14.37
N ALA A 35 -0.20 -7.17 -13.71
CA ALA A 35 -0.90 -5.88 -13.79
C ALA A 35 -1.00 -5.39 -15.26
N PRO A 36 -2.21 -5.12 -15.78
CA PRO A 36 -2.42 -4.63 -17.13
C PRO A 36 -1.78 -3.26 -17.36
N ALA A 37 -1.40 -2.98 -18.60
CA ALA A 37 -0.78 -1.71 -18.99
C ALA A 37 -1.61 -0.47 -18.63
N VAL A 38 -2.94 -0.58 -18.67
CA VAL A 38 -3.87 0.51 -18.29
C VAL A 38 -3.80 0.86 -16.81
N VAL A 39 -3.31 -0.05 -15.97
CA VAL A 39 -3.11 0.15 -14.53
C VAL A 39 -1.66 0.58 -14.29
N THR A 40 -0.69 -0.11 -14.88
CA THR A 40 0.74 0.21 -14.69
C THR A 40 1.14 1.56 -15.30
N GLY A 41 0.35 2.14 -16.19
CA GLY A 41 0.56 3.47 -16.74
C GLY A 41 0.01 4.62 -15.87
N GLN A 42 -0.67 4.32 -14.76
CA GLN A 42 -1.26 5.33 -13.90
C GLN A 42 -0.24 5.85 -12.89
N GLU A 43 -0.19 7.17 -12.70
CA GLU A 43 0.69 7.80 -11.69
C GLU A 43 0.37 7.29 -10.27
N ALA A 44 -0.91 7.06 -9.96
CA ALA A 44 -1.34 6.51 -8.67
C ALA A 44 -0.77 5.11 -8.42
N TYR A 45 -0.62 4.28 -9.47
CA TYR A 45 0.00 2.96 -9.36
C TYR A 45 1.47 3.08 -8.98
N HIS A 46 2.24 3.93 -9.68
CA HIS A 46 3.64 4.17 -9.34
C HIS A 46 3.83 4.77 -7.95
N HIS A 47 2.97 5.72 -7.58
CA HIS A 47 2.99 6.32 -6.25
C HIS A 47 2.75 5.27 -5.16
N ALA A 48 1.80 4.35 -5.38
CA ALA A 48 1.56 3.26 -4.46
C ALA A 48 2.79 2.35 -4.29
N LEU A 49 3.49 2.03 -5.38
CA LEU A 49 4.73 1.23 -5.32
C LEU A 49 5.83 1.93 -4.51
N ASP A 50 6.03 3.22 -4.73
CA ASP A 50 7.01 4.01 -3.97
C ASP A 50 6.69 4.03 -2.47
N MET A 51 5.40 4.09 -2.13
CA MET A 51 4.95 4.06 -0.74
C MET A 51 5.14 2.68 -0.09
N LEU A 52 4.89 1.60 -0.83
CA LEU A 52 5.14 0.24 -0.37
C LEU A 52 6.63 0.00 -0.12
N ASP A 53 7.49 0.41 -1.07
CA ASP A 53 8.94 0.23 -0.96
C ASP A 53 9.51 1.02 0.23
N ARG A 54 9.18 2.31 0.34
CA ARG A 54 9.64 3.15 1.46
C ARG A 54 9.06 2.68 2.79
N GLY A 55 7.77 2.33 2.82
CA GLY A 55 7.11 1.82 4.02
C GLY A 55 7.76 0.53 4.53
N PHE A 56 8.14 -0.36 3.63
CA PHE A 56 8.87 -1.59 3.97
C PHE A 56 10.30 -1.29 4.44
N ALA A 57 11.07 -0.53 3.65
CA ALA A 57 12.47 -0.21 3.94
C ALA A 57 12.65 0.51 5.28
N GLU A 58 11.72 1.40 5.62
CA GLU A 58 11.78 2.16 6.86
C GLU A 58 11.12 1.43 8.05
N GLY A 59 10.40 0.34 7.82
CA GLY A 59 9.52 -0.29 8.81
C GLY A 59 8.34 0.61 9.20
N ASP A 60 7.90 1.48 8.30
CA ASP A 60 6.70 2.31 8.46
C ASP A 60 5.46 1.56 7.97
N ARG A 61 4.82 0.88 8.92
CA ARG A 61 3.54 0.20 8.72
C ARG A 61 2.48 1.11 8.09
N PHE A 62 2.36 2.36 8.55
CA PHE A 62 1.27 3.23 8.09
C PHE A 62 1.46 3.61 6.63
N GLN A 63 2.70 3.97 6.25
CA GLN A 63 3.02 4.27 4.87
C GLN A 63 2.81 3.06 3.96
N PHE A 64 3.18 1.87 4.44
CA PHE A 64 2.94 0.63 3.71
C PHE A 64 1.45 0.32 3.53
N GLU A 65 0.66 0.39 4.61
CA GLU A 65 -0.79 0.19 4.56
C GLU A 65 -1.47 1.17 3.60
N LEU A 66 -1.02 2.43 3.58
CA LEU A 66 -1.54 3.44 2.66
C LEU A 66 -1.17 3.13 1.21
N GLY A 67 0.07 2.70 0.94
CA GLY A 67 0.47 2.21 -0.39
C GLY A 67 -0.39 1.04 -0.87
N LEU A 68 -0.69 0.08 0.02
CA LEU A 68 -1.58 -1.04 -0.29
C LEU A 68 -2.99 -0.59 -0.68
N VAL A 69 -3.57 0.36 0.06
CA VAL A 69 -4.92 0.88 -0.22
C VAL A 69 -4.96 1.55 -1.58
N ILE A 70 -4.00 2.44 -1.87
CA ILE A 70 -3.93 3.14 -3.17
C ILE A 70 -3.75 2.15 -4.32
N LEU A 71 -2.90 1.13 -4.14
CA LEU A 71 -2.71 0.07 -5.13
C LEU A 71 -4.03 -0.67 -5.41
N MET A 72 -4.76 -1.06 -4.36
CA MET A 72 -6.04 -1.77 -4.49
C MET A 72 -7.14 -0.90 -5.13
N ASP A 73 -7.21 0.36 -4.77
CA ASP A 73 -8.20 1.31 -5.33
C ASP A 73 -7.94 1.54 -6.81
N CYS A 74 -6.69 1.86 -7.19
CA CYS A 74 -6.29 2.04 -8.59
C CYS A 74 -6.63 0.81 -9.46
N CYS A 75 -6.29 -0.37 -8.95
CA CYS A 75 -6.62 -1.64 -9.60
C CYS A 75 -8.13 -1.85 -9.75
N SER A 76 -8.90 -1.55 -8.70
CA SER A 76 -10.36 -1.78 -8.69
C SER A 76 -11.09 -0.76 -9.55
N GLU A 77 -10.63 0.49 -9.60
CA GLU A 77 -11.17 1.52 -10.46
C GLU A 77 -11.04 1.17 -11.95
N ALA A 78 -9.87 0.67 -12.39
CA ALA A 78 -9.68 0.26 -13.78
C ALA A 78 -10.64 -0.87 -14.20
N ILE A 79 -10.89 -1.83 -13.30
CA ILE A 79 -11.88 -2.89 -13.53
C ILE A 79 -13.29 -2.33 -13.58
N ASN A 80 -13.66 -1.48 -12.61
CA ASN A 80 -15.00 -0.91 -12.53
C ASN A 80 -15.34 -0.01 -13.73
N ARG A 81 -14.33 0.60 -14.36
CA ARG A 81 -14.47 1.33 -15.63
C ARG A 81 -14.61 0.42 -16.85
N GLY A 82 -14.28 -0.86 -16.72
CA GLY A 82 -14.28 -1.84 -17.81
C GLY A 82 -13.00 -1.80 -18.66
N ASP A 83 -11.94 -1.15 -18.18
CA ASP A 83 -10.68 -1.00 -18.92
C ASP A 83 -9.86 -2.29 -18.94
N CYS A 84 -10.06 -3.18 -17.96
CA CYS A 84 -9.41 -4.47 -17.87
C CYS A 84 -10.24 -5.49 -17.07
N TRP A 85 -9.92 -6.77 -17.25
CA TRP A 85 -10.47 -7.87 -16.45
C TRP A 85 -9.67 -8.06 -15.16
N GLN A 86 -10.28 -8.69 -14.15
CA GLN A 86 -9.63 -8.95 -12.87
C GLN A 86 -8.53 -10.01 -12.97
N TRP A 87 -7.27 -9.62 -12.77
CA TRP A 87 -6.11 -10.51 -12.98
C TRP A 87 -5.56 -11.18 -11.72
N TRP A 88 -5.93 -10.71 -10.53
CA TRP A 88 -5.39 -11.21 -9.26
C TRP A 88 -6.17 -12.40 -8.66
N TRP A 89 -6.81 -13.23 -9.48
CA TRP A 89 -7.53 -14.42 -9.02
C TRP A 89 -6.74 -15.69 -9.38
N ASN A 90 -5.79 -16.06 -8.53
CA ASN A 90 -5.24 -17.41 -8.53
C ASN A 90 -5.22 -17.93 -7.09
N GLY A 91 -6.11 -18.90 -6.87
CA GLY A 91 -6.42 -19.65 -5.66
C GLY A 91 -7.56 -20.59 -6.00
#